data_AF-A0A1R1B4W3-F1
#
_entry.id   AF-A0A1R1B4W3-F1
#
_cell.length_a   1.000
_cell.length_b   1.000
_cell.length_c   1.000
_cell.angle_alpha   90.00
_cell.angle_beta   90.00
_cell.angle_gamma   90.00
#
_symmetry.space_group_name_H-M   'P 1'
#
loop_
_entity.id
_entity.type
_entity.pdbx_description
1 polymer ?
#
loop_
_entity_poly.entity_id
_entity_poly.type
_entity_poly.pdbx_seq_one_letter_code
_entity_poly.pdbx_strand_id
1 'polypeptide(L)'
;MSQLINRRMMKKHYAQGVISELQQLGYPCKQAKAAFFRHYRDMKRTFGLEPNVSEFAKLIDEFEKAMKRKYNPNDPNQIFVGHLWERVRK
;
A
#
# COMPACT_ATOMS: atom_id res chain seq x y z
N MET A 1 11.74 -10.31 28.65
CA MET A 1 10.37 -10.50 28.09
C MET A 1 9.60 -9.19 27.81
N SER A 2 9.78 -8.12 28.60
CA SER A 2 9.09 -6.83 28.43
C SER A 2 9.27 -6.14 27.05
N GLN A 3 10.48 -6.15 26.48
CA GLN A 3 10.77 -5.45 25.21
C GLN A 3 10.03 -6.02 23.98
N LEU A 4 9.77 -7.33 23.94
CA LEU A 4 9.06 -7.97 22.82
C LEU A 4 7.57 -7.60 22.79
N ILE A 5 6.95 -7.52 23.97
CA ILE A 5 5.53 -7.11 24.12
C ILE A 5 5.37 -5.67 23.65
N ASN A 6 6.31 -4.79 24.02
CA ASN A 6 6.29 -3.38 23.66
C ASN A 6 6.42 -3.18 22.13
N ARG A 7 7.34 -3.89 21.48
CA ARG A 7 7.47 -3.88 20.00
C ARG A 7 6.22 -4.38 19.27
N ARG A 8 5.54 -5.40 19.82
CA ARG A 8 4.32 -5.95 19.23
C ARG A 8 3.16 -4.96 19.33
N MET A 9 3.01 -4.29 20.46
CA MET A 9 2.03 -3.23 20.69
C MET A 9 2.25 -2.05 19.75
N MET A 10 3.49 -1.56 19.62
CA MET A 10 3.81 -0.47 18.69
C MET A 10 3.45 -0.80 17.24
N LYS A 11 3.79 -2.01 16.77
CA LYS A 11 3.41 -2.45 15.41
C LYS A 11 1.90 -2.52 15.22
N LYS A 12 1.16 -2.92 16.25
CA LYS A 12 -0.30 -2.98 16.23
C LYS A 12 -0.91 -1.59 16.13
N HIS A 13 -0.45 -0.65 16.96
CA HIS A 13 -0.92 0.74 16.92
C HIS A 13 -0.59 1.42 15.59
N TYR A 14 0.62 1.18 15.06
CA TYR A 14 1.00 1.65 13.73
C TYR A 14 0.04 1.15 12.64
N ALA A 15 -0.20 -0.17 12.60
CA ALA A 15 -1.11 -0.76 11.61
C ALA A 15 -2.54 -0.21 11.77
N GLN A 16 -3.01 -0.03 13.00
CA GLN A 16 -4.33 0.58 13.26
C GLN A 16 -4.38 2.03 12.77
N GLY A 17 -3.32 2.82 13.01
CA GLY A 17 -3.20 4.19 12.53
C GLY A 17 -3.32 4.26 11.02
N VAL A 18 -2.51 3.48 10.29
CA VAL A 18 -2.56 3.43 8.81
C VAL A 18 -3.95 3.03 8.30
N ILE A 19 -4.58 2.02 8.92
CA ILE A 19 -5.93 1.59 8.53
C ILE A 19 -6.98 2.69 8.78
N SER A 20 -6.84 3.48 9.84
CA SER A 20 -7.72 4.61 10.12
C SER A 20 -7.53 5.73 9.10
N GLU A 21 -6.29 6.07 8.74
CA GLU A 21 -5.99 7.05 7.70
C GLU A 21 -6.56 6.61 6.34
N LEU A 22 -6.43 5.33 5.98
CA LEU A 22 -7.07 4.79 4.77
C LEU A 22 -8.61 4.94 4.80
N GLN A 23 -9.25 4.81 5.97
CA GLN A 23 -10.69 5.06 6.09
C GLN A 23 -11.03 6.54 5.87
N GLN A 24 -10.21 7.46 6.37
CA GLN A 24 -10.37 8.90 6.10
C GLN A 24 -10.19 9.24 4.62
N LEU A 25 -9.37 8.49 3.89
CA LEU A 25 -9.23 8.59 2.43
C LEU A 25 -10.42 7.98 1.64
N GLY A 26 -11.44 7.47 2.34
CA GLY A 26 -12.69 7.01 1.74
C GLY A 26 -12.82 5.49 1.58
N TYR A 27 -11.87 4.70 2.09
CA TYR A 27 -11.98 3.24 2.05
C TYR A 27 -12.94 2.74 3.13
N PRO A 28 -13.96 1.93 2.79
CA PRO A 28 -14.72 1.20 3.81
C PRO A 28 -13.78 0.33 4.66
N CYS A 29 -14.05 0.18 5.96
CA CYS A 29 -13.17 -0.53 6.91
C CYS A 29 -12.64 -1.90 6.40
N LYS A 30 -13.50 -2.69 5.74
CA LYS A 30 -13.07 -3.97 5.12
C LYS A 30 -12.06 -3.77 3.98
N GLN A 31 -12.29 -2.78 3.12
CA GLN A 31 -11.40 -2.46 2.00
C GLN A 31 -10.09 -1.82 2.49
N ALA A 32 -10.14 -0.95 3.50
CA ALA A 32 -8.95 -0.35 4.11
C ALA A 32 -8.01 -1.43 4.66
N LYS A 33 -8.56 -2.42 5.39
CA LYS A 33 -7.80 -3.58 5.85
C LYS A 33 -7.21 -4.38 4.70
N ALA A 34 -8.01 -4.65 3.67
CA ALA A 34 -7.55 -5.42 2.50
C ALA A 34 -6.40 -4.72 1.75
N ALA A 35 -6.53 -3.42 1.50
CA ALA A 35 -5.49 -2.60 0.88
C ALA A 35 -4.21 -2.59 1.73
N PHE A 36 -4.34 -2.38 3.04
CA PHE A 36 -3.20 -2.43 3.96
C PHE A 36 -2.49 -3.78 3.92
N PHE A 37 -3.20 -4.90 4.11
CA PHE A 37 -2.57 -6.22 4.15
C PHE A 37 -1.96 -6.65 2.81
N ARG A 38 -2.56 -6.21 1.70
CA ARG A 38 -2.05 -6.50 0.36
C ARG A 38 -0.67 -5.85 0.13
N HIS A 39 -0.50 -4.60 0.54
CA HIS A 39 0.69 -3.81 0.17
C HIS A 39 1.72 -3.66 1.27
N TYR A 40 1.32 -3.73 2.54
CA TYR A 40 2.19 -3.42 3.68
C TYR A 40 3.51 -4.20 3.67
N ARG A 41 3.49 -5.50 3.36
CA ARG A 41 4.71 -6.33 3.40
C ARG A 41 5.73 -5.86 2.37
N ASP A 42 5.28 -5.68 1.14
CA ASP A 42 6.16 -5.40 0.01
C ASP A 42 6.59 -3.93 0.05
N MET A 43 5.68 -3.00 0.35
CA MET A 43 6.02 -1.58 0.55
C MET A 43 6.99 -1.39 1.72
N LYS A 44 6.78 -2.07 2.85
CA LYS A 44 7.72 -1.99 3.98
C LYS A 44 9.11 -2.50 3.62
N ARG A 45 9.21 -3.51 2.75
CA ARG A 45 10.50 -4.06 2.31
C ARG A 45 11.22 -3.11 1.36
N THR A 46 10.48 -2.42 0.49
CA THR A 46 11.03 -1.52 -0.53
C THR A 46 11.34 -0.13 0.02
N PHE A 47 10.43 0.45 0.81
CA PHE A 47 10.48 1.83 1.27
C PHE A 47 10.85 1.97 2.76
N GLY A 48 10.90 0.86 3.51
CA GLY A 48 11.07 0.89 4.96
C GLY A 48 9.76 1.19 5.71
N LEU A 49 9.86 1.43 7.02
CA LEU A 49 8.73 1.93 7.82
C LEU A 49 8.73 3.46 7.74
N GLU A 50 7.72 4.03 7.08
CA GLU A 50 7.44 5.46 7.17
C GLU A 50 7.04 5.82 8.61
N PRO A 51 7.71 6.75 9.29
CA PRO A 51 7.34 7.17 10.64
C PRO A 51 5.93 7.75 10.71
N ASN A 52 5.48 8.34 9.60
CA ASN A 52 4.16 8.96 9.51
C ASN A 52 3.13 8.00 8.90
N VAL A 53 2.15 7.60 9.72
CA VAL A 53 1.05 6.72 9.30
C VAL A 53 0.19 7.31 8.19
N SER A 54 0.08 8.64 8.13
CA SER A 54 -0.70 9.35 7.10
C SER A 54 0.00 9.31 5.75
N GLU A 55 1.31 9.58 5.72
CA GLU A 55 2.10 9.48 4.48
C GLU A 55 2.14 8.05 3.96
N PHE A 56 2.29 7.07 4.85
CA PHE A 56 2.26 5.66 4.45
C PHE A 56 0.88 5.24 3.91
N ALA A 57 -0.22 5.76 4.47
CA ALA A 57 -1.56 5.52 3.96
C ALA A 57 -1.77 6.14 2.57
N LYS A 58 -1.26 7.35 2.32
CA LYS A 58 -1.28 7.99 0.99
C LYS A 58 -0.52 7.15 -0.03
N LEU A 59 0.65 6.64 0.31
CA LEU A 59 1.42 5.75 -0.58
C LEU A 59 0.63 4.50 -0.94
N ILE A 60 -0.02 3.85 0.04
CA ILE A 60 -0.88 2.69 -0.22
C ILE A 60 -2.05 3.06 -1.15
N ASP A 61 -2.69 4.20 -0.91
CA ASP A 61 -3.80 4.68 -1.73
C ASP A 61 -3.39 4.97 -3.16
N GLU A 62 -2.27 5.67 -3.36
CA GLU A 62 -1.69 5.94 -4.68
C GLU A 62 -1.38 4.64 -5.41
N PHE A 63 -0.81 3.66 -4.71
CA PHE A 63 -0.47 2.37 -5.29
C PHE A 63 -1.71 1.56 -5.67
N GLU A 64 -2.74 1.50 -4.81
CA GLU A 64 -4.03 0.87 -5.13
C GLU A 64 -4.72 1.52 -6.32
N LYS A 65 -4.71 2.87 -6.37
CA LYS A 65 -5.26 3.62 -7.50
C LYS A 65 -4.49 3.34 -8.77
N ALA A 66 -3.15 3.35 -8.72
CA ALA A 66 -2.29 3.04 -9.86
C ALA A 66 -2.52 1.62 -10.40
N MET A 67 -2.68 0.63 -9.52
CA MET A 67 -2.98 -0.76 -9.92
C MET A 67 -4.37 -0.92 -10.58
N LYS A 68 -5.35 -0.13 -10.15
CA LYS A 68 -6.72 -0.17 -10.70
C LYS A 68 -6.91 0.70 -11.93
N ARG A 69 -5.99 1.61 -12.23
CA ARG A 69 -6.06 2.45 -13.43
C ARG A 69 -6.03 1.56 -14.66
N LYS A 70 -7.06 1.69 -15.50
CA LYS A 70 -7.03 1.14 -16.85
C LYS A 70 -6.02 1.94 -17.67
N TYR A 71 -5.25 1.24 -18.49
CA TYR A 71 -4.32 1.88 -19.41
C TYR A 71 -5.06 2.87 -20.31
N ASN A 72 -4.58 4.11 -20.31
CA ASN A 72 -5.02 5.17 -21.19
C ASN A 72 -3.84 5.59 -22.07
N PRO A 73 -3.88 5.35 -23.40
CA PRO A 73 -2.80 5.72 -24.30
C PRO A 73 -2.56 7.23 -24.41
N ASN A 74 -3.50 8.05 -23.94
CA ASN A 74 -3.38 9.51 -23.94
C ASN A 74 -2.81 10.08 -22.63
N ASP A 75 -2.51 9.25 -21.62
CA ASP A 75 -1.89 9.70 -20.38
C ASP A 75 -0.35 9.54 -20.49
N PRO A 76 0.43 10.64 -20.56
CA PRO A 76 1.88 10.59 -20.69
C PRO A 76 2.57 9.98 -19.45
N ASN A 77 1.86 9.84 -18.33
CA ASN A 77 2.37 9.17 -17.13
C ASN A 77 2.13 7.65 -17.12
N GLN A 78 1.62 7.08 -18.22
CA GLN A 78 1.36 5.64 -18.33
C GLN A 78 2.20 5.02 -19.44
N ILE A 79 2.93 3.96 -19.09
CA ILE A 79 3.71 3.18 -20.05
C ILE A 79 2.99 1.85 -20.28
N PHE A 80 2.69 1.52 -21.54
CA PHE A 80 2.11 0.22 -21.89
C PHE A 80 3.16 -0.87 -21.78
N VAL A 81 3.14 -1.65 -20.70
CA VAL A 81 4.07 -2.78 -20.48
C VAL A 81 3.50 -4.14 -20.88
N GLY A 82 2.29 -4.21 -21.44
CA GLY A 82 1.64 -5.49 -21.82
C GLY A 82 2.47 -6.31 -22.82
N HIS A 83 3.16 -5.64 -23.73
CA HIS A 83 4.06 -6.28 -24.71
C HIS A 83 5.30 -6.97 -24.06
N LEU A 84 5.70 -6.57 -22.86
CA LEU A 84 6.81 -7.19 -22.13
C LEU A 84 6.39 -8.51 -21.47
N TRP A 85 5.13 -8.60 -21.02
CA TRP A 85 4.59 -9.82 -20.41
C TRP A 85 4.53 -11.00 -21.37
N GLU A 86 4.27 -10.75 -22.66
CA GLU A 86 4.33 -11.79 -23.70
C GLU A 86 5.72 -12.40 -23.86
N ARG A 87 6.78 -11.63 -23.57
CA ARG A 87 8.17 -12.09 -23.68
C ARG A 87 8.65 -12.89 -22.46
N VAL A 88 8.15 -12.57 -21.27
CA VAL A 88 8.52 -13.27 -20.01
C VAL A 88 7.83 -14.64 -19.88
N ARG A 89 6.76 -14.89 -20.65
CA ARG A 89 6.01 -16.16 -20.63
C ARG A 89 6.55 -17.23 -21.57
N LYS A 90 7.61 -16.94 -22.33
CA LYS A 90 8.39 -17.92 -23.12
C LYS A 90 9.51 -18.50 -22.28
#